data_AF-A0A7X9CQE1-F1
#
_entry.id   AF-A0A7X9CQE1-F1
#
_cell.length_a   1.000
_cell.length_b   1.000
_cell.length_c   1.000
_cell.angle_alpha   90.00
_cell.angle_beta   90.00
_cell.angle_gamma   90.00
#
_symmetry.space_group_name_H-M   'P 1'
#
loop_
_entity.id
_entity.type
_entity.pdbx_description
1 polymer ?
#
loop_
_entity_poly.entity_id
_entity_poly.type
_entity_poly.pdbx_seq_one_letter_code
_entity_poly.pdbx_strand_id
1 'polypeptide(L)'
;MKNKILKLMSIVFLLILLITSCSRTTYNEESMENVKMPKNLEVPLEGTWKVVATKSIDPEYPRDEIINKDISEHPKLYIDTDLVNFGDRYTVVPEFRSKYVNGKSYMEYRYNTVEIAQEIKDRDYEIVSILDGQRFYQDIFVIDKEKNNILLPYDGVFYYLKKESDYVDQDLVKKYKSEYKSSNKGILDDIVEEENIALLLGIKSKDENSSGENPTYKYRTYLIVKNSTEDARVYLTDGLYVPRKQGYWKVDSETYYKDGKREDVIDSHQLNYDANGKIKETDNKNKLVSKSPINITYIDSEYLSLERAEEKIKGIKRYEIHNLDELDLNKPLSIEEIAGKKGREKYIEDLNKIFDIPRNKEIDSNQEDILKYNYETNVGIHRNNGKWVFASNLAYVTEDGYIQKDFDIDLMPTIDILKNNELKFKWSKIKESIPYTIDAVTSPGGNLLVVQNNNELVIYDLTKGISSNDILKAMPIKHSDTIVMTEWATDSMVDVWEKEFKKNKRIPIDFSRK
;
A
#
# COMPACT_ATOMS: atom_id res chain seq x y z
N MET A 1 43.51 -13.55 72.48
CA MET A 1 43.70 -12.41 71.54
C MET A 1 44.04 -12.84 70.11
N LYS A 2 44.98 -13.77 69.88
CA LYS A 2 45.38 -14.22 68.53
C LYS A 2 44.22 -14.64 67.59
N ASN A 3 43.24 -15.41 68.08
CA ASN A 3 42.14 -15.90 67.22
C ASN A 3 41.11 -14.82 66.82
N LYS A 4 40.98 -13.73 67.60
CA LYS A 4 40.12 -12.59 67.23
C LYS A 4 40.81 -11.71 66.18
N ILE A 5 42.12 -11.54 66.28
CA ILE A 5 42.94 -10.82 65.30
C ILE A 5 42.96 -11.55 63.95
N LEU A 6 43.06 -12.88 63.96
CA LEU A 6 43.06 -13.69 62.73
C LEU A 6 41.70 -13.62 62.01
N LYS A 7 40.58 -13.68 62.75
CA LYS A 7 39.24 -13.50 62.18
C LYS A 7 39.02 -12.08 61.64
N LEU A 8 39.52 -11.07 62.33
CA LEU A 8 39.44 -9.68 61.87
C LEU A 8 40.26 -9.46 60.60
N MET A 9 41.47 -10.03 60.52
CA MET A 9 42.29 -10.01 59.30
C MET A 9 41.61 -10.73 58.13
N SER A 10 40.95 -11.87 58.38
CA SER A 10 40.27 -12.61 57.33
C SER A 10 39.02 -11.87 56.80
N ILE A 11 38.31 -11.16 57.67
CA ILE A 11 37.16 -10.31 57.27
C ILE A 11 37.64 -9.08 56.49
N VAL A 12 38.72 -8.44 56.93
CA VAL A 12 39.32 -7.30 56.22
C VAL A 12 39.84 -7.73 54.86
N PHE A 13 40.45 -8.91 54.74
CA PHE A 13 40.89 -9.45 53.45
C PHE A 13 39.72 -9.75 52.50
N LEU A 14 38.61 -10.29 53.04
CA LEU A 14 37.39 -10.53 52.26
C LEU A 14 36.72 -9.21 51.81
N LEU A 15 36.77 -8.17 52.63
CA LEU A 15 36.30 -6.82 52.29
C LEU A 15 37.18 -6.16 51.21
N ILE A 16 38.50 -6.36 51.24
CA ILE A 16 39.42 -5.83 50.21
C ILE A 16 39.14 -6.48 48.84
N LEU A 17 38.79 -7.77 48.80
CA LEU A 17 38.42 -8.47 47.55
C LEU A 17 37.09 -7.97 46.95
N LEU A 18 36.18 -7.41 47.75
CA LEU A 18 34.91 -6.85 47.26
C LEU A 18 35.04 -5.43 46.69
N ILE A 19 36.18 -4.75 46.91
CA ILE A 19 36.39 -3.36 46.46
C ILE A 19 37.14 -3.31 45.10
N THR A 20 37.64 -4.45 44.59
CA THR A 20 38.37 -4.50 43.30
C THR A 20 37.49 -4.77 42.07
N SER A 21 36.16 -4.81 42.19
CA SER A 21 35.25 -5.05 41.05
C SER A 21 34.70 -3.79 40.37
N CYS A 22 35.45 -2.68 40.41
CA CYS A 22 35.21 -1.55 39.52
C CYS A 22 36.50 -1.18 38.79
N SER A 23 36.88 -1.99 37.82
CA SER A 23 37.64 -1.47 36.69
C SER A 23 36.72 -0.50 35.95
N ARG A 24 36.94 0.81 36.12
CA ARG A 24 36.53 1.79 35.11
C ARG A 24 37.31 1.43 33.85
N THR A 25 36.68 0.70 32.95
CA THR A 25 37.06 0.74 31.54
C THR A 25 36.82 2.18 31.10
N THR A 26 37.88 2.99 31.11
CA THR A 26 37.96 4.13 30.22
C THR A 26 37.80 3.57 28.82
N TYR A 27 36.60 3.72 28.28
CA TYR A 27 36.35 3.50 26.87
C TYR A 27 37.28 4.46 26.12
N ASN A 28 38.40 3.93 25.63
CA ASN A 28 39.15 4.60 24.59
C ASN A 28 38.25 4.58 23.35
N GLU A 29 37.75 5.76 22.97
CA GLU A 29 36.96 6.01 21.76
C GLU A 29 37.67 5.58 20.46
N GLU A 30 38.93 5.13 20.53
CA GLU A 30 39.71 4.62 19.38
C GLU A 30 39.60 3.10 19.14
N SER A 31 38.78 2.37 19.90
CA SER A 31 38.63 0.90 19.73
C SER A 31 37.27 0.42 19.19
N MET A 32 36.36 1.35 18.85
CA MET A 32 35.10 1.01 18.16
C MET A 32 35.23 0.89 16.63
N GLU A 33 36.42 1.05 16.07
CA GLU A 33 36.63 0.99 14.60
C GLU A 33 36.98 -0.39 14.03
N ASN A 34 37.05 -1.47 14.82
CA ASN A 34 37.38 -2.79 14.27
C ASN A 34 36.56 -3.96 14.82
N VAL A 35 35.25 -3.77 15.04
CA VAL A 35 34.33 -4.89 14.76
C VAL A 35 34.16 -4.94 13.25
N LYS A 36 35.11 -5.55 12.55
CA LYS A 36 34.87 -5.95 11.16
C LYS A 36 33.69 -6.91 11.20
N MET A 37 32.59 -6.50 10.58
CA MET A 37 31.48 -7.37 10.24
C MET A 37 32.05 -8.70 9.74
N PRO A 38 31.55 -9.86 10.20
CA PRO A 38 31.95 -11.14 9.62
C PRO A 38 31.80 -11.01 8.11
N LYS A 39 32.92 -11.15 7.38
CA LYS A 39 32.89 -11.25 5.93
C LYS A 39 32.30 -12.61 5.58
N ASN A 40 30.99 -12.79 5.73
CA ASN A 40 30.29 -13.77 4.92
C ASN A 40 30.37 -13.23 3.49
N LEU A 41 31.38 -13.72 2.77
CA LEU A 41 31.70 -13.37 1.39
C LEU A 41 30.77 -14.04 0.38
N GLU A 42 29.84 -14.88 0.84
CA GLU A 42 28.89 -15.57 -0.03
C GLU A 42 27.63 -14.72 -0.17
N VAL A 43 27.32 -14.34 -1.41
CA VAL A 43 26.07 -13.66 -1.74
C VAL A 43 24.93 -14.63 -1.49
N PRO A 44 23.94 -14.29 -0.64
CA PRO A 44 22.81 -15.15 -0.41
C PRO A 44 22.10 -15.47 -1.73
N LEU A 45 21.92 -16.76 -2.01
CA LEU A 45 21.24 -17.26 -3.20
C LEU A 45 21.93 -16.94 -4.53
N GLU A 46 23.24 -16.66 -4.53
CA GLU A 46 24.02 -16.44 -5.76
C GLU A 46 23.78 -17.54 -6.80
N GLY A 47 23.55 -17.14 -8.04
CA GLY A 47 23.40 -18.04 -9.18
C GLY A 47 22.26 -17.67 -10.12
N THR A 48 22.03 -18.57 -11.07
CA THR A 48 20.93 -18.49 -12.03
C THR A 48 19.84 -19.47 -11.63
N TRP A 49 18.61 -18.99 -11.56
CA TRP A 49 17.45 -19.75 -11.09
C TRP A 49 16.38 -19.78 -12.17
N LYS A 50 15.83 -20.97 -12.43
CA LYS A 50 14.76 -21.17 -13.41
C LYS A 50 13.43 -21.43 -12.72
N VAL A 51 12.36 -20.89 -13.29
CA VAL A 51 10.99 -21.19 -12.85
C VAL A 51 10.68 -22.66 -13.16
N VAL A 52 10.08 -23.35 -12.19
CA VAL A 52 9.66 -24.76 -12.32
C VAL A 52 8.16 -24.96 -12.03
N ALA A 53 7.53 -23.99 -11.37
CA ALA A 53 6.08 -23.93 -11.22
C ALA A 53 5.67 -22.50 -10.87
N THR A 54 4.41 -22.16 -11.14
CA THR A 54 3.78 -20.90 -10.77
C THR A 54 2.47 -21.19 -10.04
N LYS A 55 2.08 -20.30 -9.14
CA LYS A 55 0.77 -20.33 -8.49
C LYS A 55 0.28 -18.90 -8.26
N SER A 56 -1.02 -18.65 -8.42
CA SER A 56 -1.59 -17.34 -8.06
C SER A 56 -1.35 -17.07 -6.59
N ILE A 57 -0.97 -15.83 -6.25
CA ILE A 57 -0.98 -15.40 -4.86
C ILE A 57 -2.43 -15.31 -4.39
N ASP A 58 -3.34 -14.73 -5.18
CA ASP A 58 -4.75 -14.57 -4.84
C ASP A 58 -5.65 -15.45 -5.74
N PRO A 59 -6.41 -16.41 -5.19
CA PRO A 59 -7.36 -17.21 -5.95
C PRO A 59 -8.56 -16.43 -6.50
N GLU A 60 -8.95 -15.31 -5.87
CA GLU A 60 -10.07 -14.48 -6.34
C GLU A 60 -9.71 -13.67 -7.59
N TYR A 61 -8.43 -13.35 -7.75
CA TYR A 61 -7.88 -12.63 -8.92
C TYR A 61 -6.74 -13.42 -9.56
N PRO A 62 -7.05 -14.60 -10.15
CA PRO A 62 -6.03 -15.47 -10.69
C PRO A 62 -5.32 -14.82 -11.87
N ARG A 63 -3.98 -14.77 -11.83
CA ARG A 63 -3.14 -14.21 -12.90
C ARG A 63 -2.97 -15.23 -14.04
N ASP A 64 -4.07 -15.72 -14.58
CA ASP A 64 -4.12 -16.82 -15.54
C ASP A 64 -3.27 -16.57 -16.80
N GLU A 65 -3.24 -15.34 -17.30
CA GLU A 65 -2.40 -14.95 -18.45
C GLU A 65 -0.90 -15.12 -18.18
N ILE A 66 -0.48 -15.07 -16.91
CA ILE A 66 0.90 -15.32 -16.50
C ILE A 66 1.07 -16.80 -16.16
N ILE A 67 0.17 -17.35 -15.35
CA ILE A 67 0.28 -18.72 -14.80
C ILE A 67 0.20 -19.78 -15.91
N ASN A 68 -0.63 -19.58 -16.92
CA ASN A 68 -0.86 -20.54 -18.01
C ASN A 68 0.19 -20.47 -19.13
N LYS A 69 1.19 -19.58 -19.04
CA LYS A 69 2.32 -19.58 -19.98
C LYS A 69 3.13 -20.86 -19.83
N ASP A 70 3.77 -21.28 -20.91
CA ASP A 70 4.73 -22.38 -20.83
C ASP A 70 5.84 -22.00 -19.82
N ILE A 71 6.24 -22.94 -18.98
CA ILE A 71 7.25 -22.71 -17.94
C ILE A 71 8.55 -22.15 -18.54
N SER A 72 8.88 -22.54 -19.77
CA SER A 72 10.06 -22.05 -20.50
C SER A 72 9.98 -20.60 -20.95
N GLU A 73 8.78 -20.01 -21.00
CA GLU A 73 8.58 -18.59 -21.34
C GLU A 73 8.75 -17.65 -20.14
N HIS A 74 8.83 -18.19 -18.92
CA HIS A 74 9.09 -17.37 -17.74
C HIS A 74 10.54 -16.88 -17.66
N PRO A 75 10.78 -15.66 -17.18
CA PRO A 75 12.13 -15.14 -17.01
C PRO A 75 12.89 -15.96 -15.97
N LYS A 76 14.22 -16.00 -16.13
CA LYS A 76 15.12 -16.49 -15.09
C LYS A 76 15.35 -15.41 -14.05
N LEU A 77 15.66 -15.84 -12.83
CA LEU A 77 16.15 -14.97 -11.77
C LEU A 77 17.67 -15.08 -11.73
N TYR A 78 18.34 -13.94 -11.81
CA TYR A 78 19.79 -13.82 -11.69
C TYR A 78 20.13 -13.12 -10.39
N ILE A 79 21.00 -13.73 -9.58
CA ILE A 79 21.48 -13.16 -8.32
C ILE A 79 23.01 -13.25 -8.32
N ASP A 80 23.65 -12.10 -8.25
CA ASP A 80 25.09 -11.89 -8.16
C ASP A 80 25.36 -10.78 -7.13
N THR A 81 26.59 -10.67 -6.64
CA THR A 81 27.09 -9.52 -5.86
C THR A 81 26.67 -8.17 -6.43
N ASP A 82 26.62 -8.09 -7.76
CA ASP A 82 26.54 -6.87 -8.53
C ASP A 82 25.24 -6.74 -9.34
N LEU A 83 24.36 -7.75 -9.27
CA LEU A 83 23.14 -7.80 -10.05
C LEU A 83 22.08 -8.65 -9.36
N VAL A 84 20.88 -8.11 -9.21
CA VAL A 84 19.67 -8.92 -9.06
C VAL A 84 18.72 -8.54 -10.18
N ASN A 85 18.24 -9.53 -10.95
CA ASN A 85 17.29 -9.31 -12.04
C ASN A 85 16.23 -10.41 -12.10
N PHE A 86 14.97 -10.00 -12.26
CA PHE A 86 13.85 -10.88 -12.60
C PHE A 86 12.87 -10.15 -13.51
N GLY A 87 12.70 -10.66 -14.74
CA GLY A 87 11.94 -9.97 -15.78
C GLY A 87 12.53 -8.59 -16.07
N ASP A 88 11.68 -7.56 -16.08
CA ASP A 88 12.09 -6.17 -16.39
C ASP A 88 12.65 -5.40 -15.18
N ARG A 89 12.65 -6.02 -13.99
CA ARG A 89 13.14 -5.39 -12.76
C ARG A 89 14.56 -5.84 -12.45
N TYR A 90 15.40 -4.88 -12.10
CA TYR A 90 16.76 -5.18 -11.65
C TYR A 90 17.33 -4.11 -10.72
N THR A 91 18.38 -4.47 -10.01
CA THR A 91 19.31 -3.56 -9.33
C THR A 91 20.74 -4.00 -9.60
N VAL A 92 21.67 -3.05 -9.68
CA VAL A 92 23.11 -3.30 -9.88
C VAL A 92 23.98 -2.99 -8.65
N VAL A 93 23.33 -2.70 -7.52
CA VAL A 93 23.97 -2.46 -6.22
C VAL A 93 23.14 -3.13 -5.10
N PRO A 94 22.85 -4.44 -5.20
CA PRO A 94 22.01 -5.12 -4.23
C PRO A 94 22.68 -5.21 -2.85
N GLU A 95 21.91 -4.91 -1.82
CA GLU A 95 22.17 -5.21 -0.42
C GLU A 95 21.28 -6.38 0.01
N PHE A 96 21.89 -7.41 0.58
CA PHE A 96 21.18 -8.62 1.00
C PHE A 96 21.01 -8.65 2.52
N ARG A 97 19.81 -9.01 2.96
CA ARG A 97 19.51 -9.26 4.39
C ARG A 97 18.73 -10.52 4.54
N SER A 98 18.97 -11.23 5.64
CA SER A 98 18.29 -12.48 5.94
C SER A 98 17.60 -12.38 7.30
N LYS A 99 16.38 -12.90 7.37
CA LYS A 99 15.60 -13.04 8.61
C LYS A 99 14.92 -14.42 8.62
N TYR A 100 14.74 -14.98 9.82
CA TYR A 100 13.93 -16.18 10.00
C TYR A 100 12.54 -15.77 10.49
N VAL A 101 11.50 -16.25 9.82
CA VAL A 101 10.10 -15.98 10.17
C VAL A 101 9.29 -17.25 10.08
N ASN A 102 8.25 -17.37 10.91
CA ASN A 102 7.26 -18.43 10.74
C ASN A 102 6.62 -18.27 9.35
N GLY A 103 6.79 -19.27 8.47
CA GLY A 103 6.39 -19.17 7.07
C GLY A 103 4.88 -19.01 6.91
N LYS A 104 4.09 -19.74 7.70
CA LYS A 104 2.64 -19.68 7.66
C LYS A 104 2.13 -18.28 8.06
N SER A 105 2.54 -17.79 9.23
CA SER A 105 2.16 -16.45 9.70
C SER A 105 2.63 -15.35 8.76
N TYR A 106 3.83 -15.46 8.19
CA TYR A 106 4.33 -14.47 7.24
C TYR A 106 3.53 -14.46 5.94
N MET A 107 3.18 -15.63 5.40
CA MET A 107 2.37 -15.72 4.19
C MET A 107 0.95 -15.18 4.40
N GLU A 108 0.32 -15.55 5.51
CA GLU A 108 -1.00 -15.03 5.91
C GLU A 108 -0.96 -13.51 6.06
N TYR A 109 0.04 -12.98 6.77
CA TYR A 109 0.22 -11.54 6.99
C TYR A 109 0.48 -10.77 5.68
N ARG A 110 1.42 -11.26 4.85
CA ARG A 110 1.94 -10.51 3.71
C ARG A 110 1.04 -10.60 2.48
N TYR A 111 0.42 -11.76 2.27
CA TYR A 111 -0.30 -12.08 1.04
C TYR A 111 -1.79 -12.35 1.26
N ASN A 112 -2.28 -12.38 2.50
CA ASN A 112 -3.70 -12.56 2.82
C ASN A 112 -4.30 -13.88 2.28
N THR A 113 -3.48 -14.94 2.13
CA THR A 113 -3.89 -16.17 1.43
C THR A 113 -3.74 -17.41 2.29
N VAL A 114 -4.84 -17.81 2.93
CA VAL A 114 -4.90 -18.98 3.82
C VAL A 114 -4.59 -20.27 3.06
N GLU A 115 -5.02 -20.39 1.81
CA GLU A 115 -4.83 -21.61 1.00
C GLU A 115 -3.36 -21.88 0.70
N ILE A 116 -2.57 -20.83 0.44
CA ILE A 116 -1.13 -20.97 0.17
C ILE A 116 -0.34 -21.11 1.47
N ALA A 117 -0.79 -20.44 2.53
CA ALA A 117 -0.25 -20.64 3.87
C ALA A 117 -0.41 -22.10 4.36
N GLN A 118 -1.41 -22.85 3.88
CA GLN A 118 -1.57 -24.27 4.17
C GLN A 118 -0.57 -25.17 3.42
N GLU A 119 -0.09 -24.76 2.24
CA GLU A 119 0.93 -25.49 1.48
C GLU A 119 2.35 -25.26 2.01
N ILE A 120 2.56 -24.11 2.65
CA ILE A 120 3.80 -23.81 3.37
C ILE A 120 3.77 -24.53 4.72
N LYS A 121 4.84 -25.27 5.03
CA LYS A 121 4.95 -25.99 6.31
C LYS A 121 4.96 -24.98 7.45
N ASP A 122 4.29 -25.29 8.55
CA ASP A 122 4.34 -24.47 9.76
C ASP A 122 5.71 -24.64 10.46
N ARG A 123 6.67 -23.83 10.03
CA ARG A 123 8.05 -23.76 10.54
C ARG A 123 8.67 -22.42 10.17
N ASP A 124 9.85 -22.15 10.71
CA ASP A 124 10.61 -20.97 10.31
C ASP A 124 11.25 -21.18 8.93
N TYR A 125 11.09 -20.17 8.08
CA TYR A 125 11.75 -20.06 6.78
C TYR A 125 12.76 -18.91 6.82
N GLU A 126 13.89 -19.11 6.14
CA GLU A 126 14.80 -18.02 5.84
C GLU A 126 14.18 -17.16 4.73
N ILE A 127 14.05 -15.86 4.99
CA ILE A 127 13.65 -14.84 4.02
C ILE A 127 14.89 -14.01 3.69
N VAL A 128 15.29 -14.06 2.43
CA VAL A 128 16.33 -13.19 1.89
C VAL A 128 15.65 -11.97 1.27
N SER A 129 15.80 -10.83 1.93
CA SER A 129 15.37 -9.53 1.42
C SER A 129 16.50 -8.88 0.64
N ILE A 130 16.21 -8.46 -0.59
CA ILE A 130 17.13 -7.79 -1.51
C ILE A 130 16.70 -6.34 -1.61
N LEU A 131 17.66 -5.44 -1.44
CA LEU A 131 17.43 -4.02 -1.22
C LEU A 131 18.43 -3.20 -2.03
N ASP A 132 18.04 -2.02 -2.51
CA ASP A 132 18.97 -1.05 -3.14
C ASP A 132 18.71 0.32 -2.52
N GLY A 133 19.16 0.48 -1.27
CA GLY A 133 18.73 1.61 -0.45
C GLY A 133 17.20 1.72 -0.49
N GLN A 134 16.68 2.80 -1.09
CA GLN A 134 15.24 3.01 -1.21
C GLN A 134 14.65 2.66 -2.59
N ARG A 135 15.46 2.29 -3.59
CA ARG A 135 15.06 2.10 -5.00
C ARG A 135 14.48 0.73 -5.31
N PHE A 136 14.93 -0.30 -4.61
CA PHE A 136 14.54 -1.68 -4.89
C PHE A 136 14.21 -2.42 -3.59
N TYR A 137 13.19 -3.27 -3.64
CA TYR A 137 12.82 -4.21 -2.59
C TYR A 137 12.34 -5.52 -3.21
N GLN A 138 12.79 -6.66 -2.68
CA GLN A 138 12.23 -7.96 -3.02
C GLN A 138 12.50 -8.97 -1.90
N ASP A 139 11.46 -9.67 -1.45
CA ASP A 139 11.63 -10.81 -0.54
C ASP A 139 11.68 -12.12 -1.33
N ILE A 140 12.56 -13.04 -0.91
CA ILE A 140 12.67 -14.40 -1.45
C ILE A 140 12.65 -15.40 -0.29
N PHE A 141 11.81 -16.41 -0.40
CA PHE A 141 11.69 -17.48 0.59
C PHE A 141 12.63 -18.64 0.22
N VAL A 142 13.50 -19.03 1.14
CA VAL A 142 14.35 -20.21 0.98
C VAL A 142 13.57 -21.44 1.44
N ILE A 143 12.99 -22.18 0.48
CA ILE A 143 12.10 -23.30 0.78
C ILE A 143 12.90 -24.54 1.22
N ASP A 144 13.94 -24.87 0.46
CA ASP A 144 14.82 -26.00 0.73
C ASP A 144 16.23 -25.64 0.27
N LYS A 145 17.10 -25.35 1.23
CA LYS A 145 18.48 -24.92 0.99
C LYS A 145 19.32 -26.06 0.41
N GLU A 146 19.06 -27.31 0.78
CA GLU A 146 19.80 -28.47 0.26
C GLU A 146 19.42 -28.79 -1.18
N LYS A 147 18.14 -28.61 -1.53
CA LYS A 147 17.63 -28.86 -2.89
C LYS A 147 17.72 -27.65 -3.81
N ASN A 148 18.23 -26.52 -3.32
CA ASN A 148 18.28 -25.25 -4.02
C ASN A 148 16.91 -24.88 -4.61
N ASN A 149 15.89 -24.89 -3.75
CA ASN A 149 14.54 -24.48 -4.09
C ASN A 149 14.19 -23.19 -3.33
N ILE A 150 13.72 -22.20 -4.07
CA ILE A 150 13.25 -20.92 -3.54
C ILE A 150 11.85 -20.62 -4.05
N LEU A 151 11.17 -19.74 -3.34
CA LEU A 151 9.88 -19.19 -3.72
C LEU A 151 10.01 -17.67 -3.81
N LEU A 152 9.73 -17.13 -4.99
CA LEU A 152 9.74 -15.71 -5.29
C LEU A 152 8.29 -15.22 -5.48
N PRO A 153 7.75 -14.47 -4.52
CA PRO A 153 6.53 -13.70 -4.70
C PRO A 153 6.82 -12.48 -5.58
N TYR A 154 6.26 -12.44 -6.78
CA TYR A 154 6.43 -11.33 -7.69
C TYR A 154 5.15 -11.11 -8.49
N ASP A 155 4.70 -9.86 -8.56
CA ASP A 155 3.51 -9.45 -9.30
C ASP A 155 2.27 -10.35 -9.07
N GLY A 156 1.95 -10.64 -7.80
CA GLY A 156 0.77 -11.43 -7.49
C GLY A 156 0.88 -12.92 -7.88
N VAL A 157 2.08 -13.39 -8.24
CA VAL A 157 2.36 -14.79 -8.54
C VAL A 157 3.49 -15.31 -7.65
N PHE A 158 3.30 -16.51 -7.13
CA PHE A 158 4.35 -17.29 -6.51
C PHE A 158 5.10 -18.09 -7.56
N TYR A 159 6.35 -17.73 -7.81
CA TYR A 159 7.26 -18.47 -8.66
C TYR A 159 8.06 -19.43 -7.80
N TYR A 160 7.91 -20.73 -8.06
CA TYR A 160 8.81 -21.75 -7.51
C TYR A 160 10.00 -21.85 -8.45
N LEU A 161 11.20 -21.59 -7.92
CA LEU A 161 12.42 -21.65 -8.71
C LEU A 161 13.36 -22.71 -8.17
N LYS A 162 14.06 -23.33 -9.11
CA LYS A 162 15.17 -24.24 -8.83
C LYS A 162 16.45 -23.66 -9.42
N LYS A 163 17.54 -23.80 -8.68
CA LYS A 163 18.85 -23.36 -9.17
C LYS A 163 19.25 -24.15 -10.40
N GLU A 164 19.70 -23.42 -11.42
CA GLU A 164 20.18 -23.95 -12.69
C GLU A 164 21.71 -23.86 -12.76
N SER A 165 22.29 -22.79 -12.21
CA SER A 165 23.74 -22.57 -12.15
C SER A 165 24.12 -21.87 -10.85
N ASP A 166 25.32 -22.12 -10.35
CA ASP A 166 25.89 -21.45 -9.16
C ASP A 166 26.42 -20.05 -9.46
N TYR A 167 26.47 -19.64 -10.73
CA TYR A 167 26.98 -18.34 -11.15
C TYR A 167 26.05 -17.66 -12.15
N VAL A 168 26.19 -16.34 -12.26
CA VAL A 168 25.58 -15.50 -13.29
C VAL A 168 26.63 -15.17 -14.35
N ASP A 169 26.21 -15.16 -15.62
CA ASP A 169 27.08 -14.75 -16.73
C ASP A 169 27.56 -13.30 -16.53
N GLN A 170 28.87 -13.10 -16.47
CA GLN A 170 29.47 -11.79 -16.22
C GLN A 170 29.26 -10.80 -17.36
N ASP A 171 29.02 -11.27 -18.59
CA ASP A 171 28.67 -10.38 -19.69
C ASP A 171 27.23 -9.86 -19.54
N LEU A 172 26.33 -10.64 -18.92
CA LEU A 172 25.00 -10.17 -18.51
C LEU A 172 25.10 -9.11 -17.40
N VAL A 173 25.93 -9.33 -16.39
CA VAL A 173 26.18 -8.35 -15.31
C VAL A 173 26.71 -7.04 -15.89
N LYS A 174 27.71 -7.10 -16.80
CA LYS A 174 28.23 -5.92 -17.48
C LYS A 174 27.17 -5.20 -18.31
N LYS A 175 26.32 -5.96 -19.02
CA LYS A 175 25.20 -5.40 -19.80
C LYS A 175 24.29 -4.55 -18.91
N TYR A 176 23.75 -5.11 -17.83
CA TYR A 176 22.87 -4.37 -16.92
C TYR A 176 23.56 -3.19 -16.24
N LYS A 177 24.84 -3.33 -15.84
CA LYS A 177 25.64 -2.20 -15.34
C LYS A 177 25.84 -1.11 -16.37
N SER A 178 25.99 -1.46 -17.64
CA SER A 178 26.12 -0.49 -18.73
C SER A 178 24.80 0.20 -19.02
N GLU A 179 23.67 -0.53 -19.00
CA GLU A 179 22.31 0.02 -19.14
C GLU A 179 22.01 1.00 -18.00
N TYR A 180 22.25 0.59 -16.74
CA TYR A 180 22.11 1.44 -15.57
C TYR A 180 22.92 2.75 -15.67
N LYS A 181 24.13 2.70 -16.25
CA LYS A 181 24.96 3.89 -16.48
C LYS A 181 24.55 4.73 -17.70
N SER A 182 23.93 4.12 -18.71
CA SER A 182 23.61 4.75 -20.00
C SER A 182 22.17 5.26 -20.11
N SER A 183 21.29 4.90 -19.18
CA SER A 183 19.90 5.38 -19.11
C SER A 183 19.70 6.85 -18.74
N ASN A 184 20.72 7.70 -18.91
CA ASN A 184 20.61 9.16 -18.82
C ASN A 184 20.26 9.84 -20.16
N LYS A 185 19.64 9.13 -21.10
CA LYS A 185 19.18 9.71 -22.38
C LYS A 185 17.76 9.27 -22.71
N GLY A 186 16.81 10.06 -22.21
CA GLY A 186 15.42 10.06 -22.68
C GLY A 186 15.21 11.11 -23.78
N ILE A 187 14.37 10.76 -24.75
CA ILE A 187 13.91 11.59 -25.87
C ILE A 187 12.74 12.46 -25.38
N LEU A 188 12.78 13.76 -25.67
CA LEU A 188 11.74 14.75 -25.38
C LEU A 188 10.62 14.70 -26.42
N ASP A 189 9.37 14.80 -25.97
CA ASP A 189 8.42 15.81 -26.43
C ASP A 189 7.26 15.94 -25.43
N ASP A 190 6.97 17.20 -25.07
CA ASP A 190 5.92 17.77 -24.20
C ASP A 190 5.95 17.57 -22.66
N ILE A 191 6.18 18.70 -21.95
CA ILE A 191 5.89 19.07 -20.52
C ILE A 191 6.87 18.49 -19.44
N VAL A 192 7.35 19.20 -18.40
CA VAL A 192 7.21 20.58 -17.86
C VAL A 192 8.38 20.89 -16.90
N GLU A 193 8.51 22.18 -16.55
CA GLU A 193 9.38 22.80 -15.55
C GLU A 193 9.70 21.94 -14.31
N GLU A 194 10.89 22.18 -13.76
CA GLU A 194 11.40 21.65 -12.50
C GLU A 194 10.53 22.10 -11.29
N GLU A 195 9.35 21.50 -11.11
CA GLU A 195 8.47 21.78 -9.98
C GLU A 195 8.77 20.87 -8.78
N ASN A 196 8.79 21.46 -7.59
CA ASN A 196 8.76 20.71 -6.34
C ASN A 196 7.34 20.18 -6.13
N ILE A 197 7.22 18.91 -5.75
CA ILE A 197 5.92 18.26 -5.58
C ILE A 197 5.85 17.48 -4.26
N ALA A 198 4.65 17.44 -3.68
CA ALA A 198 4.29 16.56 -2.59
C ALA A 198 3.00 15.82 -2.92
N LEU A 199 2.97 14.52 -2.67
CA LEU A 199 1.82 13.65 -2.81
C LEU A 199 1.46 13.07 -1.44
N LEU A 200 0.24 13.29 -0.99
CA LEU A 200 -0.38 12.50 0.07
C LEU A 200 -1.18 11.38 -0.58
N LEU A 201 -0.67 10.15 -0.43
CA LEU A 201 -1.26 8.92 -0.97
C LEU A 201 -1.85 8.09 0.16
N GLY A 202 -3.18 8.09 0.26
CA GLY A 202 -3.91 7.29 1.24
C GLY A 202 -4.14 5.87 0.75
N ILE A 203 -3.83 4.89 1.60
CA ILE A 203 -3.95 3.46 1.33
C ILE A 203 -4.92 2.85 2.33
N LYS A 204 -5.88 2.08 1.82
CA LYS A 204 -6.75 1.17 2.58
C LYS A 204 -6.13 -0.22 2.56
N SER A 205 -6.10 -0.88 3.71
CA SER A 205 -5.67 -2.26 3.90
C SER A 205 -6.77 -3.04 4.62
N LYS A 206 -7.11 -4.24 4.13
CA LYS A 206 -7.98 -5.17 4.90
C LYS A 206 -7.23 -5.67 6.14
N ASP A 207 -7.92 -5.75 7.28
CA ASP A 207 -7.33 -6.28 8.52
C ASP A 207 -7.24 -7.80 8.45
N GLU A 208 -6.09 -8.34 8.84
CA GLU A 208 -5.74 -9.76 8.69
C GLU A 208 -6.57 -10.67 9.59
N ASN A 209 -6.98 -10.16 10.76
CA ASN A 209 -7.81 -10.91 11.69
C ASN A 209 -9.30 -10.93 11.26
N SER A 210 -9.66 -10.17 10.21
CA SER A 210 -11.02 -10.13 9.69
C SER A 210 -11.22 -11.21 8.62
N SER A 211 -11.67 -12.38 9.06
CA SER A 211 -12.10 -13.48 8.19
C SER A 211 -13.63 -13.49 8.05
N GLY A 212 -14.14 -13.77 6.85
CA GLY A 212 -15.57 -13.83 6.54
C GLY A 212 -16.14 -12.59 5.84
N GLU A 213 -17.48 -12.51 5.78
CA GLU A 213 -18.26 -11.54 4.99
C GLU A 213 -18.22 -10.09 5.50
N ASN A 214 -17.66 -9.86 6.70
CA ASN A 214 -17.63 -8.55 7.38
C ASN A 214 -16.19 -8.11 7.67
N PRO A 215 -15.40 -7.76 6.65
CA PRO A 215 -14.02 -7.33 6.84
C PRO A 215 -13.92 -6.04 7.66
N THR A 216 -12.80 -5.86 8.34
CA THR A 216 -12.41 -4.57 8.94
C THR A 216 -11.26 -3.99 8.13
N TYR A 217 -11.10 -2.67 8.14
CA TYR A 217 -10.14 -1.98 7.30
C TYR A 217 -9.30 -1.01 8.13
N LYS A 218 -8.03 -0.90 7.79
CA LYS A 218 -7.07 0.05 8.36
C LYS A 218 -6.60 0.99 7.27
N TYR A 219 -6.28 2.22 7.65
CA TYR A 219 -5.86 3.25 6.73
C TYR A 219 -4.48 3.80 7.11
N ARG A 220 -3.74 4.24 6.10
CA ARG A 220 -2.42 4.85 6.26
C ARG A 220 -2.15 5.83 5.14
N THR A 221 -1.32 6.83 5.39
CA THR A 221 -0.96 7.83 4.39
C THR A 221 0.53 7.88 4.17
N TYR A 222 0.95 7.71 2.92
CA TYR A 222 2.30 8.03 2.47
C TYR A 222 2.36 9.51 2.07
N LEU A 223 3.32 10.25 2.61
CA LEU A 223 3.75 11.52 2.05
C LEU A 223 4.97 11.25 1.17
N ILE A 224 4.89 11.54 -0.12
CA ILE A 224 5.98 11.45 -1.09
C ILE A 224 6.34 12.87 -1.52
N VAL A 225 7.57 13.29 -1.26
CA VAL A 225 8.09 14.62 -1.62
C VAL A 225 9.19 14.45 -2.66
N LYS A 226 9.13 15.18 -3.77
CA LYS A 226 10.21 15.26 -4.76
C LYS A 226 10.51 16.72 -5.03
N ASN A 227 11.75 17.11 -4.77
CA ASN A 227 12.26 18.40 -5.22
C ASN A 227 12.93 18.22 -6.59
N SER A 228 13.08 19.30 -7.34
CA SER A 228 13.59 19.22 -8.72
C SER A 228 14.97 18.56 -8.86
N THR A 229 15.82 18.68 -7.83
CA THR A 229 17.23 18.25 -7.85
C THR A 229 17.54 17.07 -6.93
N GLU A 230 16.56 16.59 -6.16
CA GLU A 230 16.77 15.59 -5.10
C GLU A 230 16.03 14.28 -5.38
N ASP A 231 16.55 13.18 -4.83
CA ASP A 231 15.80 11.93 -4.74
C ASP A 231 14.48 12.16 -3.98
N ALA A 232 13.47 11.34 -4.26
CA ALA A 232 12.22 11.41 -3.52
C ALA A 232 12.49 11.25 -2.01
N ARG A 233 11.65 11.80 -1.16
CA ARG A 233 11.60 11.53 0.28
C ARG A 233 10.22 11.00 0.59
N VAL A 234 10.14 10.00 1.48
CA VAL A 234 8.86 9.37 1.77
C VAL A 234 8.69 9.16 3.27
N TYR A 235 7.49 9.47 3.75
CA TYR A 235 7.08 9.37 5.15
C TYR A 235 5.74 8.63 5.23
N LEU A 236 5.46 7.96 6.36
CA LEU A 236 4.22 7.19 6.55
C LEU A 236 3.63 7.53 7.91
N THR A 237 2.31 7.62 7.96
CA THR A 237 1.52 7.76 9.19
C THR A 237 0.32 6.83 9.15
N ASP A 238 -0.24 6.53 10.33
CA ASP A 238 -1.54 5.88 10.48
C ASP A 238 -2.69 6.84 10.14
N GLY A 239 -3.80 6.28 9.68
CA GLY A 239 -4.98 7.02 9.24
C GLY A 239 -4.78 7.76 7.91
N LEU A 240 -5.87 8.36 7.43
CA LEU A 240 -5.88 9.24 6.27
C LEU A 240 -5.56 10.67 6.71
N TYR A 241 -4.43 11.20 6.24
CA TYR A 241 -3.99 12.56 6.52
C TYR A 241 -4.46 13.49 5.40
N VAL A 242 -5.53 14.22 5.67
CA VAL A 242 -6.30 14.97 4.67
C VAL A 242 -5.96 16.46 4.76
N PRO A 243 -5.45 17.10 3.68
CA PRO A 243 -5.32 18.55 3.63
C PRO A 243 -6.70 19.19 3.43
N ARG A 244 -7.10 20.10 4.32
CA ARG A 244 -8.38 20.82 4.22
C ARG A 244 -8.14 22.33 4.24
N LYS A 245 -9.18 23.12 3.93
CA LYS A 245 -9.13 24.59 3.99
C LYS A 245 -8.59 25.11 5.34
N GLN A 246 -8.96 24.44 6.42
CA GLN A 246 -8.50 24.74 7.77
C GLN A 246 -7.51 23.68 8.26
N GLY A 247 -6.27 23.77 7.77
CA GLY A 247 -5.18 22.91 8.21
C GLY A 247 -5.36 21.45 7.77
N TYR A 248 -4.84 20.53 8.58
CA TYR A 248 -4.80 19.11 8.24
C TYR A 248 -5.66 18.31 9.20
N TRP A 249 -6.26 17.26 8.68
CA TRP A 249 -7.20 16.42 9.41
C TRP A 249 -6.73 14.98 9.37
N LYS A 250 -7.03 14.24 10.43
CA LYS A 250 -6.90 12.78 10.44
C LYS A 250 -8.30 12.19 10.34
N VAL A 251 -8.48 11.31 9.36
CA VAL A 251 -9.68 10.47 9.21
C VAL A 251 -9.27 9.02 9.41
N ASP A 252 -9.94 8.33 10.31
CA ASP A 252 -9.67 6.92 10.58
C ASP A 252 -10.99 6.15 10.74
N SER A 253 -10.91 4.83 10.66
CA SER A 253 -12.04 3.94 10.90
C SER A 253 -11.70 2.89 11.94
N GLU A 254 -12.55 2.74 12.95
CA GLU A 254 -12.44 1.72 13.98
C GLU A 254 -13.70 0.87 14.06
N THR A 255 -13.53 -0.43 14.26
CA THR A 255 -14.64 -1.36 14.46
C THR A 255 -14.69 -1.78 15.93
N TYR A 256 -15.84 -1.61 16.54
CA TYR A 256 -16.14 -2.03 17.91
C TYR A 256 -17.19 -3.13 17.93
N TYR A 257 -17.19 -3.91 19.01
CA TYR A 257 -18.24 -4.88 19.30
C TYR A 257 -18.85 -4.57 20.65
N LYS A 258 -20.11 -4.12 20.65
CA LYS A 258 -20.88 -3.79 21.86
C LYS A 258 -22.04 -4.74 21.98
N ASP A 259 -22.11 -5.48 23.09
CA ASP A 259 -23.13 -6.52 23.32
C ASP A 259 -23.23 -7.55 22.18
N GLY A 260 -22.09 -7.89 21.56
CA GLY A 260 -22.00 -8.81 20.42
C GLY A 260 -22.45 -8.21 19.08
N LYS A 261 -22.81 -6.92 19.03
CA LYS A 261 -23.17 -6.21 17.80
C LYS A 261 -22.01 -5.35 17.32
N ARG A 262 -21.77 -5.38 16.00
CA ARG A 262 -20.74 -4.56 15.35
C ARG A 262 -21.17 -3.09 15.33
N GLU A 263 -20.22 -2.20 15.59
CA GLU A 263 -20.33 -0.78 15.34
C GLU A 263 -19.04 -0.32 14.66
N ASP A 264 -19.13 0.09 13.39
CA ASP A 264 -18.04 0.76 12.71
C ASP A 264 -18.17 2.27 12.90
N VAL A 265 -17.04 2.91 13.14
CA VAL A 265 -16.94 4.32 13.45
C VAL A 265 -15.90 4.95 12.55
N ILE A 266 -16.30 5.97 11.79
CA ILE A 266 -15.36 6.88 11.14
C ILE A 266 -15.26 8.13 11.99
N ASP A 267 -14.05 8.40 12.49
CA ASP A 267 -13.74 9.61 13.25
C ASP A 267 -12.85 10.52 12.37
N SER A 268 -13.23 11.79 12.28
CA SER A 268 -12.51 12.83 11.54
C SER A 268 -12.22 13.98 12.50
N HIS A 269 -10.97 14.39 12.63
CA HIS A 269 -10.61 15.51 13.52
C HIS A 269 -9.44 16.32 12.99
N GLN A 270 -9.47 17.63 13.28
CA GLN A 270 -8.39 18.53 12.92
C GLN A 270 -7.13 18.26 13.75
N LEU A 271 -5.97 18.25 13.11
CA LEU A 271 -4.67 18.10 13.73
C LEU A 271 -4.11 19.48 14.09
N ASN A 272 -4.31 19.86 15.36
CA ASN A 272 -3.72 21.07 15.94
C ASN A 272 -2.63 20.70 16.93
N TYR A 273 -1.40 21.16 16.69
CA TYR A 273 -0.26 20.85 17.56
C TYR A 273 0.02 21.98 18.55
N ASP A 274 0.36 21.62 19.79
CA ASP A 274 0.92 22.56 20.75
C ASP A 274 2.40 22.86 20.48
N ALA A 275 2.97 23.80 21.26
CA ALA A 275 4.37 24.19 21.13
C ALA A 275 5.35 23.04 21.39
N ASN A 276 4.89 21.95 22.01
CA ASN A 276 5.66 20.75 22.30
C ASN A 276 5.39 19.61 21.30
N GLY A 277 4.61 19.87 20.23
CA GLY A 277 4.28 18.89 19.20
C GLY A 277 3.23 17.85 19.61
N LYS A 278 2.48 18.07 20.69
CA LYS A 278 1.33 17.19 21.04
C LYS A 278 0.06 17.68 20.36
N ILE A 279 -0.77 16.73 19.93
CA ILE A 279 -2.12 17.03 19.42
C ILE A 279 -2.92 17.65 20.58
N LYS A 280 -3.41 18.87 20.37
CA LYS A 280 -4.39 19.51 21.24
C LYS A 280 -5.76 18.92 20.94
N GLU A 281 -6.53 18.66 21.99
CA GLU A 281 -7.97 18.42 21.81
C GLU A 281 -8.57 19.61 21.05
N THR A 282 -9.34 19.28 20.03
CA THR A 282 -10.05 20.24 19.19
C THR A 282 -11.54 19.93 19.25
N ASP A 283 -12.36 20.98 19.24
CA ASP A 283 -13.81 20.84 19.07
C ASP A 283 -14.17 20.48 17.62
N ASN A 284 -13.26 20.68 16.67
CA ASN A 284 -13.41 20.33 15.26
C ASN A 284 -13.21 18.82 15.07
N LYS A 285 -14.24 18.05 15.44
CA LYS A 285 -14.31 16.61 15.25
C LYS A 285 -15.70 16.21 14.74
N ASN A 286 -15.72 15.30 13.79
CA ASN A 286 -16.91 14.72 13.21
C ASN A 286 -16.85 13.20 13.33
N LYS A 287 -18.01 12.56 13.48
CA LYS A 287 -18.10 11.13 13.73
C LYS A 287 -19.31 10.54 13.02
N LEU A 288 -19.09 9.48 12.26
CA LEU A 288 -20.12 8.68 11.61
C LEU A 288 -20.09 7.28 12.21
N VAL A 289 -21.24 6.79 12.68
CA VAL A 289 -21.38 5.48 13.33
C VAL A 289 -22.33 4.61 12.52
N SER A 290 -21.88 3.42 12.12
CA SER A 290 -22.69 2.43 11.41
C SER A 290 -22.76 1.12 12.17
N LYS A 291 -23.94 0.46 12.14
CA LYS A 291 -24.10 -0.90 12.65
C LYS A 291 -23.74 -1.97 11.62
N SER A 292 -23.48 -1.54 10.39
CA SER A 292 -23.02 -2.37 9.29
C SER A 292 -21.56 -2.10 8.98
N PRO A 293 -20.84 -3.07 8.38
CA PRO A 293 -19.53 -2.82 7.80
C PRO A 293 -19.52 -1.60 6.88
N ILE A 294 -18.57 -0.69 7.10
CA ILE A 294 -18.28 0.44 6.21
C ILE A 294 -16.81 0.40 5.80
N ASN A 295 -16.54 0.82 4.57
CA ASN A 295 -15.19 1.06 4.12
C ASN A 295 -15.10 2.31 3.24
N ILE A 296 -14.00 3.02 3.39
CA ILE A 296 -13.71 4.23 2.63
C ILE A 296 -13.21 3.79 1.26
N THR A 297 -13.83 4.31 0.21
CA THR A 297 -13.47 4.03 -1.18
C THR A 297 -12.78 5.22 -1.84
N TYR A 298 -13.00 6.42 -1.31
CA TYR A 298 -12.36 7.66 -1.74
C TYR A 298 -12.44 8.72 -0.63
N ILE A 299 -11.44 9.59 -0.55
CA ILE A 299 -11.49 10.80 0.26
C ILE A 299 -10.67 11.91 -0.42
N ASP A 300 -11.14 13.15 -0.32
CA ASP A 300 -10.40 14.37 -0.66
C ASP A 300 -10.54 15.43 0.44
N SER A 301 -10.16 16.67 0.14
CA SER A 301 -10.25 17.80 1.07
C SER A 301 -11.66 18.14 1.61
N GLU A 302 -12.74 17.68 0.99
CA GLU A 302 -14.13 18.07 1.32
C GLU A 302 -15.09 16.88 1.46
N TYR A 303 -14.85 15.77 0.73
CA TYR A 303 -15.79 14.67 0.60
C TYR A 303 -15.16 13.32 0.94
N LEU A 304 -16.02 12.42 1.41
CA LEU A 304 -15.72 11.04 1.76
C LEU A 304 -16.70 10.12 1.03
N SER A 305 -16.19 9.19 0.24
CA SER A 305 -16.99 8.11 -0.34
C SER A 305 -16.85 6.84 0.47
N LEU A 306 -17.98 6.18 0.71
CA LEU A 306 -18.10 4.95 1.46
C LEU A 306 -18.77 3.87 0.61
N GLU A 307 -18.36 2.62 0.86
CA GLU A 307 -19.17 1.45 0.58
C GLU A 307 -19.64 0.87 1.93
N ARG A 308 -20.96 0.74 2.10
CA ARG A 308 -21.61 0.30 3.33
C ARG A 308 -22.47 -0.93 3.06
N ALA A 309 -22.33 -1.96 3.89
CA ALA A 309 -23.22 -3.12 3.84
C ALA A 309 -24.64 -2.74 4.31
N GLU A 310 -25.65 -3.31 3.67
CA GLU A 310 -27.05 -3.08 4.02
C GLU A 310 -27.44 -3.85 5.28
N GLU A 311 -28.13 -3.17 6.21
CA GLU A 311 -28.51 -3.78 7.50
C GLU A 311 -29.57 -4.88 7.33
N LYS A 312 -30.46 -4.70 6.35
CA LYS A 312 -31.64 -5.57 6.16
C LYS A 312 -31.39 -6.70 5.18
N ILE A 313 -30.49 -6.52 4.22
CA ILE A 313 -30.22 -7.52 3.18
C ILE A 313 -28.75 -7.91 3.21
N LYS A 314 -28.53 -9.16 3.61
CA LYS A 314 -27.20 -9.75 3.68
C LYS A 314 -26.54 -9.78 2.29
N GLY A 315 -25.27 -9.37 2.23
CA GLY A 315 -24.46 -9.40 1.01
C GLY A 315 -24.68 -8.21 0.07
N ILE A 316 -25.70 -7.39 0.32
CA ILE A 316 -25.91 -6.14 -0.42
C ILE A 316 -25.11 -5.03 0.23
N LYS A 317 -24.51 -4.20 -0.61
CA LYS A 317 -23.78 -3.01 -0.21
C LYS A 317 -24.29 -1.83 -1.02
N ARG A 318 -24.03 -0.63 -0.53
CA ARG A 318 -24.36 0.62 -1.20
C ARG A 318 -23.20 1.59 -1.14
N TYR A 319 -23.15 2.45 -2.13
CA TYR A 319 -22.24 3.56 -2.16
C TYR A 319 -22.89 4.82 -1.58
N GLU A 320 -22.10 5.62 -0.89
CA GLU A 320 -22.54 6.89 -0.33
C GLU A 320 -21.39 7.91 -0.38
N ILE A 321 -21.69 9.16 -0.72
CA ILE A 321 -20.75 10.29 -0.58
C ILE A 321 -21.24 11.20 0.54
N HIS A 322 -20.34 11.56 1.45
CA HIS A 322 -20.61 12.40 2.61
C HIS A 322 -19.71 13.63 2.62
N ASN A 323 -20.19 14.75 3.15
CA ASN A 323 -19.37 15.92 3.41
C ASN A 323 -18.56 15.71 4.70
N LEU A 324 -17.26 16.02 4.69
CA LEU A 324 -16.39 15.85 5.86
C LEU A 324 -16.72 16.78 7.03
N ASP A 325 -17.37 17.92 6.79
CA ASP A 325 -17.84 18.85 7.83
C ASP A 325 -19.11 18.37 8.53
N GLU A 326 -19.89 17.49 7.89
CA GLU A 326 -21.15 16.94 8.42
C GLU A 326 -21.21 15.42 8.21
N LEU A 327 -20.30 14.67 8.84
CA LEU A 327 -20.31 13.20 8.77
C LEU A 327 -21.51 12.61 9.53
N ASP A 328 -22.58 12.26 8.80
CA ASP A 328 -23.79 11.63 9.32
C ASP A 328 -24.35 10.64 8.28
N LEU A 329 -24.57 9.38 8.67
CA LEU A 329 -25.14 8.35 7.79
C LEU A 329 -26.51 8.73 7.18
N ASN A 330 -27.24 9.64 7.82
CA ASN A 330 -28.55 10.08 7.34
C ASN A 330 -28.46 11.21 6.32
N LYS A 331 -27.26 11.71 6.02
CA LYS A 331 -27.02 12.84 5.11
C LYS A 331 -26.03 12.52 3.96
N PRO A 332 -26.18 11.40 3.24
CA PRO A 332 -25.42 11.22 2.01
C PRO A 332 -25.86 12.25 0.96
N LEU A 333 -24.92 12.71 0.14
CA LEU A 333 -25.19 13.60 -0.97
C LEU A 333 -26.05 12.89 -2.02
N SER A 334 -27.01 13.63 -2.55
CA SER A 334 -27.79 13.20 -3.71
C SER A 334 -27.07 13.45 -5.04
N ILE A 335 -27.50 12.78 -6.10
CA ILE A 335 -27.01 12.99 -7.46
C ILE A 335 -27.29 14.41 -7.95
N GLU A 336 -28.42 14.99 -7.57
CA GLU A 336 -28.71 16.39 -7.90
C GLU A 336 -27.75 17.34 -7.18
N GLU A 337 -27.34 17.06 -5.94
CA GLU A 337 -26.32 17.84 -5.25
C GLU A 337 -24.93 17.68 -5.90
N ILE A 338 -24.59 16.46 -6.34
CA ILE A 338 -23.29 16.16 -6.95
C ILE A 338 -23.17 16.74 -8.36
N ALA A 339 -24.17 16.55 -9.22
CA ALA A 339 -24.09 16.79 -10.67
C ALA A 339 -25.24 17.66 -11.22
N GLY A 340 -26.08 18.21 -10.36
CA GLY A 340 -27.26 19.00 -10.74
C GLY A 340 -28.37 18.18 -11.39
N LYS A 341 -29.47 18.86 -11.73
CA LYS A 341 -30.65 18.25 -12.34
C LYS A 341 -30.34 17.48 -13.62
N LYS A 342 -29.48 18.04 -14.48
CA LYS A 342 -29.08 17.40 -15.74
C LYS A 342 -28.28 16.12 -15.51
N GLY A 343 -27.36 16.12 -14.53
CA GLY A 343 -26.60 14.93 -14.15
C GLY A 343 -27.53 13.84 -13.61
N ARG A 344 -28.52 14.21 -12.81
CA ARG A 344 -29.57 13.32 -12.32
C ARG A 344 -30.41 12.71 -13.43
N GLU A 345 -30.87 13.50 -14.39
CA GLU A 345 -31.62 13.02 -15.55
C GLU A 345 -30.81 11.99 -16.34
N LYS A 346 -29.54 12.29 -16.65
CA LYS A 346 -28.62 11.36 -17.32
C LYS A 346 -28.41 10.07 -16.53
N TYR A 347 -28.19 10.17 -15.22
CA TYR A 347 -28.03 9.00 -14.36
C TYR A 347 -29.25 8.07 -14.42
N ILE A 348 -30.46 8.62 -14.33
CA ILE A 348 -31.71 7.84 -14.45
C ILE A 348 -31.84 7.22 -15.84
N GLU A 349 -31.47 7.93 -16.91
CA GLU A 349 -31.44 7.36 -18.26
C GLU A 349 -30.48 6.19 -18.38
N ASP A 350 -29.28 6.29 -17.81
CA ASP A 350 -28.26 5.24 -17.88
C ASP A 350 -28.68 4.01 -17.05
N LEU A 351 -29.28 4.21 -15.87
CA LEU A 351 -29.90 3.12 -15.09
C LEU A 351 -30.95 2.35 -15.89
N ASN A 352 -31.86 3.06 -16.57
CA ASN A 352 -32.91 2.44 -17.36
C ASN A 352 -32.35 1.61 -18.53
N LYS A 353 -31.22 2.01 -19.13
CA LYS A 353 -30.55 1.25 -20.19
C LYS A 353 -29.90 -0.02 -19.67
N ILE A 354 -29.31 0.02 -18.47
CA ILE A 354 -28.57 -1.11 -17.89
C ILE A 354 -29.52 -2.23 -17.43
N PHE A 355 -30.70 -1.87 -16.92
CA PHE A 355 -31.56 -2.81 -16.20
C PHE A 355 -32.94 -3.07 -16.82
N ASP A 356 -33.25 -2.48 -17.99
CA ASP A 356 -34.53 -2.63 -18.71
C ASP A 356 -35.75 -2.54 -17.77
N ILE A 357 -35.72 -1.56 -16.85
CA ILE A 357 -36.70 -1.42 -15.77
C ILE A 357 -38.08 -1.17 -16.42
N PRO A 358 -39.05 -2.11 -16.33
CA PRO A 358 -40.31 -1.98 -17.05
C PRO A 358 -41.12 -0.81 -16.49
N ARG A 359 -41.34 0.22 -17.31
CA ARG A 359 -42.06 1.45 -16.88
C ARG A 359 -43.51 1.21 -16.40
N ASN A 360 -44.11 0.04 -16.67
CA ASN A 360 -45.56 -0.17 -16.61
C ASN A 360 -46.02 -1.59 -16.18
N LYS A 361 -45.23 -2.36 -15.43
CA LYS A 361 -45.81 -3.49 -14.68
C LYS A 361 -46.13 -2.99 -13.28
N GLU A 362 -47.35 -3.24 -12.81
CA GLU A 362 -47.68 -3.13 -11.38
C GLU A 362 -46.60 -3.90 -10.63
N ILE A 363 -45.72 -3.13 -9.99
CA ILE A 363 -44.61 -3.64 -9.19
C ILE A 363 -45.30 -4.32 -8.02
N ASP A 364 -45.19 -5.64 -7.94
CA ASP A 364 -45.72 -6.39 -6.81
C ASP A 364 -45.10 -5.81 -5.52
N SER A 365 -45.88 -5.69 -4.45
CA SER A 365 -45.51 -4.97 -3.22
C SER A 365 -44.17 -5.41 -2.58
N ASN A 366 -43.68 -6.62 -2.89
CA ASN A 366 -42.36 -7.12 -2.48
C ASN A 366 -41.18 -6.63 -3.36
N GLN A 367 -41.44 -6.10 -4.56
CA GLN A 367 -40.47 -5.46 -5.46
C GLN A 367 -40.36 -3.95 -5.25
N GLU A 368 -41.37 -3.31 -4.63
CA GLU A 368 -41.32 -1.88 -4.29
C GLU A 368 -40.19 -1.55 -3.32
N ASP A 369 -39.91 -2.39 -2.33
CA ASP A 369 -38.83 -2.15 -1.36
C ASP A 369 -37.42 -2.25 -1.97
N ILE A 370 -37.28 -2.89 -3.14
CA ILE A 370 -36.00 -3.11 -3.83
C ILE A 370 -35.78 -2.11 -4.96
N LEU A 371 -36.86 -1.55 -5.51
CA LEU A 371 -36.78 -0.42 -6.45
C LEU A 371 -36.86 0.93 -5.73
N LYS A 372 -37.13 0.96 -4.42
CA LYS A 372 -37.16 2.17 -3.58
C LYS A 372 -35.91 2.28 -2.68
N TYR A 373 -34.86 1.50 -2.98
CA TYR A 373 -33.50 1.84 -2.58
C TYR A 373 -33.17 3.21 -3.19
N ASN A 374 -32.72 4.14 -2.36
CA ASN A 374 -32.65 5.57 -2.67
C ASN A 374 -31.65 5.86 -3.82
N TYR A 375 -32.09 5.69 -5.08
CA TYR A 375 -31.31 5.92 -6.30
C TYR A 375 -30.59 7.26 -6.26
N GLU A 376 -31.23 8.26 -5.64
CA GLU A 376 -30.69 9.60 -5.50
C GLU A 376 -29.38 9.64 -4.73
N THR A 377 -29.14 8.73 -3.78
CA THR A 377 -27.98 8.82 -2.86
C THR A 377 -27.06 7.60 -2.92
N ASN A 378 -27.39 6.59 -3.74
CA ASN A 378 -26.58 5.40 -3.91
C ASN A 378 -25.47 5.62 -4.94
N VAL A 379 -24.57 6.57 -4.66
CA VAL A 379 -23.43 6.89 -5.51
C VAL A 379 -22.20 7.10 -4.67
N GLY A 380 -21.09 6.60 -5.18
CA GLY A 380 -19.78 6.65 -4.58
C GLY A 380 -18.72 6.84 -5.64
N ILE A 381 -17.48 6.70 -5.20
CA ILE A 381 -16.29 6.84 -6.02
C ILE A 381 -15.37 5.66 -5.71
N HIS A 382 -14.83 5.04 -6.75
CA HIS A 382 -13.81 4.01 -6.62
C HIS A 382 -12.62 4.30 -7.54
N ARG A 383 -11.58 3.46 -7.47
CA ARG A 383 -10.46 3.50 -8.42
C ARG A 383 -10.65 2.54 -9.57
N ASN A 384 -10.40 3.04 -10.77
CA ASN A 384 -10.36 2.28 -12.01
C ASN A 384 -9.22 2.81 -12.90
N ASN A 385 -8.18 1.99 -13.13
CA ASN A 385 -7.05 2.27 -14.04
C ASN A 385 -6.43 3.67 -13.89
N GLY A 386 -6.04 4.05 -12.67
CA GLY A 386 -5.43 5.35 -12.36
C GLY A 386 -6.37 6.54 -12.38
N LYS A 387 -7.69 6.31 -12.46
CA LYS A 387 -8.72 7.36 -12.33
C LYS A 387 -9.73 7.04 -11.23
N TRP A 388 -10.19 8.09 -10.56
CA TRP A 388 -11.40 8.09 -9.76
C TRP A 388 -12.60 8.06 -10.70
N VAL A 389 -13.54 7.15 -10.46
CA VAL A 389 -14.74 7.02 -11.28
C VAL A 389 -15.94 6.98 -10.34
N PHE A 390 -17.01 7.70 -10.69
CA PHE A 390 -18.26 7.59 -9.96
C PHE A 390 -18.83 6.19 -10.17
N ALA A 391 -19.36 5.58 -9.12
CA ALA A 391 -19.89 4.23 -9.16
C ALA A 391 -21.22 4.16 -8.42
N SER A 392 -22.08 3.25 -8.86
CA SER A 392 -23.29 2.86 -8.16
C SER A 392 -23.47 1.35 -8.25
N ASN A 393 -24.51 0.85 -7.61
CA ASN A 393 -24.89 -0.55 -7.69
C ASN A 393 -26.42 -0.69 -7.68
N LEU A 394 -26.88 -1.83 -8.20
CA LEU A 394 -28.28 -2.21 -8.12
C LEU A 394 -28.41 -3.64 -7.64
N ALA A 395 -29.25 -3.83 -6.64
CA ALA A 395 -29.68 -5.14 -6.18
C ALA A 395 -31.02 -5.51 -6.82
N TYR A 396 -31.17 -6.75 -7.26
CA TYR A 396 -32.45 -7.30 -7.75
C TYR A 396 -32.67 -8.72 -7.25
N VAL A 397 -33.95 -9.12 -7.19
CA VAL A 397 -34.36 -10.46 -6.75
C VAL A 397 -34.20 -11.45 -7.88
N THR A 398 -33.68 -12.62 -7.55
CA THR A 398 -33.70 -13.82 -8.38
C THR A 398 -34.39 -14.96 -7.64
N GLU A 399 -34.65 -16.07 -8.32
CA GLU A 399 -35.21 -17.28 -7.69
C GLU A 399 -34.33 -17.81 -6.54
N ASP A 400 -33.02 -17.56 -6.60
CA ASP A 400 -32.01 -18.01 -5.64
C ASP A 400 -31.63 -16.96 -4.57
N GLY A 401 -32.25 -15.77 -4.57
CA GLY A 401 -32.01 -14.72 -3.58
C GLY A 401 -31.82 -13.33 -4.18
N TYR A 402 -30.76 -12.63 -3.78
CA TYR A 402 -30.44 -11.29 -4.26
C TYR A 402 -29.12 -11.30 -5.02
N ILE A 403 -29.09 -10.62 -6.16
CA ILE A 403 -27.86 -10.35 -6.91
C ILE A 403 -27.66 -8.84 -6.94
N GLN A 404 -26.42 -8.40 -6.67
CA GLN A 404 -25.99 -7.02 -6.84
C GLN A 404 -25.10 -6.91 -8.08
N LYS A 405 -25.30 -5.84 -8.84
CA LYS A 405 -24.44 -5.46 -9.95
C LYS A 405 -23.91 -4.05 -9.74
N ASP A 406 -22.59 -3.92 -9.68
CA ASP A 406 -21.89 -2.64 -9.65
C ASP A 406 -21.69 -2.11 -11.08
N PHE A 407 -21.69 -0.79 -11.25
CA PHE A 407 -21.43 -0.15 -12.53
C PHE A 407 -20.89 1.27 -12.36
N ASP A 408 -20.04 1.66 -13.31
CA ASP A 408 -19.47 2.99 -13.40
C ASP A 408 -20.51 3.98 -13.96
N ILE A 409 -20.46 5.22 -13.46
CA ILE A 409 -21.33 6.31 -13.88
C ILE A 409 -20.48 7.42 -14.49
N ASP A 410 -20.86 7.85 -15.69
CA ASP A 410 -20.29 9.03 -16.33
C ASP A 410 -21.02 10.29 -15.84
N LEU A 411 -20.52 10.89 -14.75
CA LEU A 411 -21.05 12.13 -14.18
C LEU A 411 -20.05 13.27 -14.29
N MET A 412 -20.57 14.44 -14.66
CA MET A 412 -19.85 15.71 -14.54
C MET A 412 -20.28 16.39 -13.23
N PRO A 413 -19.42 16.42 -12.20
CA PRO A 413 -19.80 17.03 -10.93
C PRO A 413 -19.90 18.55 -11.06
N THR A 414 -20.89 19.13 -10.38
CA THR A 414 -21.04 20.57 -10.17
C THR A 414 -20.42 21.05 -8.86
N ILE A 415 -20.05 20.10 -7.99
CA ILE A 415 -19.30 20.33 -6.76
C ILE A 415 -17.80 20.14 -6.98
N ASP A 416 -17.03 20.65 -6.03
CA ASP A 416 -15.57 20.67 -6.08
C ASP A 416 -14.95 19.34 -5.63
N ILE A 417 -15.19 18.27 -6.41
CA ILE A 417 -14.77 16.88 -6.14
C ILE A 417 -14.00 16.33 -7.34
N LEU A 418 -13.17 15.29 -7.13
CA LEU A 418 -12.35 14.67 -8.19
C LEU A 418 -11.37 15.63 -8.89
N LYS A 419 -10.84 16.60 -8.15
CA LYS A 419 -9.74 17.45 -8.65
C LYS A 419 -8.54 16.60 -9.02
N ASN A 420 -7.81 17.03 -10.06
CA ASN A 420 -6.56 16.39 -10.50
C ASN A 420 -6.72 14.89 -10.81
N ASN A 421 -7.88 14.48 -11.31
CA ASN A 421 -8.21 13.09 -11.65
C ASN A 421 -7.68 12.64 -13.03
N GLU A 422 -6.57 13.23 -13.48
CA GLU A 422 -6.00 12.96 -14.80
C GLU A 422 -4.66 12.23 -14.68
N LEU A 423 -4.53 11.15 -15.45
CA LEU A 423 -3.24 10.56 -15.75
C LEU A 423 -2.59 11.33 -16.91
N LYS A 424 -1.36 11.81 -16.73
CA LYS A 424 -0.60 12.47 -17.80
C LYS A 424 -0.20 11.52 -18.93
N PHE A 425 -0.05 10.24 -18.62
CA PHE A 425 0.23 9.20 -19.60
C PHE A 425 -1.03 8.36 -19.81
N LYS A 426 -1.30 7.99 -21.06
CA LYS A 426 -2.35 7.00 -21.35
C LYS A 426 -2.06 5.71 -20.60
N TRP A 427 -3.09 5.13 -20.01
CA TRP A 427 -2.99 3.85 -19.28
C TRP A 427 -2.30 2.76 -20.10
N SER A 428 -2.60 2.67 -21.41
CA SER A 428 -1.96 1.71 -22.31
C SER A 428 -0.45 1.88 -22.39
N LYS A 429 0.07 3.12 -22.37
CA LYS A 429 1.51 3.41 -22.39
C LYS A 429 2.16 2.99 -21.07
N ILE A 430 1.48 3.24 -19.93
CA ILE A 430 1.96 2.76 -18.63
C ILE A 430 2.02 1.23 -18.61
N LYS A 431 0.99 0.54 -19.11
CA LYS A 431 0.96 -0.93 -19.19
C LYS A 431 1.96 -1.52 -20.18
N GLU A 432 2.27 -0.82 -21.27
CA GLU A 432 3.30 -1.25 -22.21
C GLU A 432 4.69 -1.19 -21.57
N SER A 433 4.98 -0.12 -20.82
CA SER A 433 6.28 0.05 -20.15
C SER A 433 6.39 -0.73 -18.83
N ILE A 434 5.28 -0.89 -18.11
CA ILE A 434 5.20 -1.52 -16.79
C ILE A 434 3.97 -2.45 -16.76
N PRO A 435 4.06 -3.67 -17.35
CA PRO A 435 2.92 -4.57 -17.56
C PRO A 435 2.18 -5.01 -16.30
N TYR A 436 2.86 -5.01 -15.16
CA TYR A 436 2.33 -5.42 -13.85
C TYR A 436 1.60 -4.30 -13.08
N THR A 437 1.36 -3.15 -13.73
CA THR A 437 0.63 -2.04 -13.12
C THR A 437 -0.84 -2.39 -12.89
N ILE A 438 -1.32 -2.18 -11.67
CA ILE A 438 -2.73 -2.34 -11.24
C ILE A 438 -3.39 -0.98 -11.09
N ASP A 439 -2.67 -0.03 -10.50
CA ASP A 439 -3.12 1.36 -10.38
C ASP A 439 -1.92 2.30 -10.55
N ALA A 440 -2.18 3.56 -10.87
CA ALA A 440 -1.13 4.56 -11.01
C ALA A 440 -1.63 5.97 -10.71
N VAL A 441 -0.72 6.84 -10.29
CA VAL A 441 -0.97 8.27 -10.14
C VAL A 441 0.18 9.06 -10.73
N THR A 442 -0.12 10.16 -11.41
CA THR A 442 0.88 11.06 -11.99
C THR A 442 0.77 12.45 -11.39
N SER A 443 1.91 13.12 -11.20
CA SER A 443 1.93 14.51 -10.73
C SER A 443 1.21 15.44 -11.72
N PRO A 444 0.67 16.57 -11.23
CA PRO A 444 0.07 17.59 -12.10
C PRO A 444 1.00 18.09 -13.20
N GLY A 445 2.30 18.22 -12.92
CA GLY A 445 3.34 18.58 -13.89
C GLY A 445 3.87 17.42 -14.74
N GLY A 446 3.45 16.17 -14.50
CA GLY A 446 3.86 15.01 -15.29
C GLY A 446 5.31 14.56 -15.10
N ASN A 447 5.99 15.02 -14.05
CA ASN A 447 7.38 14.69 -13.70
C ASN A 447 7.53 13.54 -12.67
N LEU A 448 6.42 13.02 -12.10
CA LEU A 448 6.44 11.89 -11.17
C LEU A 448 5.30 10.92 -11.48
N LEU A 449 5.61 9.62 -11.49
CA LEU A 449 4.65 8.53 -11.60
C LEU A 449 4.80 7.64 -10.37
N VAL A 450 3.69 7.32 -9.71
CA VAL A 450 3.66 6.26 -8.69
C VAL A 450 2.80 5.14 -9.23
N VAL A 451 3.39 3.96 -9.39
CA VAL A 451 2.71 2.74 -9.83
C VAL A 451 2.46 1.86 -8.63
N GLN A 452 1.23 1.35 -8.53
CA GLN A 452 0.88 0.25 -7.67
C GLN A 452 0.90 -1.06 -8.46
N ASN A 453 1.60 -2.04 -7.91
CA ASN A 453 1.48 -3.44 -8.31
C ASN A 453 0.98 -4.29 -7.12
N ASN A 454 0.95 -5.61 -7.27
CA ASN A 454 0.42 -6.52 -6.25
C ASN A 454 1.20 -6.56 -4.92
N ASN A 455 2.41 -6.01 -4.89
CA ASN A 455 3.36 -6.22 -3.80
C ASN A 455 4.08 -4.94 -3.36
N GLU A 456 4.10 -3.91 -4.21
CA GLU A 456 4.85 -2.67 -4.02
C GLU A 456 4.15 -1.44 -4.60
N LEU A 457 4.47 -0.29 -4.00
CA LEU A 457 4.34 1.03 -4.60
C LEU A 457 5.71 1.46 -5.11
N VAL A 458 5.81 1.74 -6.41
CA VAL A 458 7.06 2.10 -7.07
C VAL A 458 6.95 3.53 -7.62
N ILE A 459 7.89 4.38 -7.24
CA ILE A 459 7.96 5.79 -7.60
C ILE A 459 8.98 5.95 -8.72
N TYR A 460 8.56 6.51 -9.84
CA TYR A 460 9.37 6.79 -11.02
C TYR A 460 9.55 8.28 -11.24
N ASP A 461 10.76 8.69 -11.65
CA ASP A 461 11.04 10.01 -12.18
C ASP A 461 10.71 10.05 -13.68
N LEU A 462 9.72 10.85 -14.06
CA LEU A 462 9.28 10.91 -15.46
C LEU A 462 10.04 11.94 -16.30
N THR A 463 10.96 12.70 -15.71
CA THR A 463 11.77 13.69 -16.46
C THR A 463 12.60 13.06 -17.58
N LYS A 464 12.82 11.74 -17.54
CA LYS A 464 13.60 10.97 -18.53
C LYS A 464 12.81 9.88 -19.26
N GLY A 465 11.50 9.77 -19.01
CA GLY A 465 10.64 8.73 -19.56
C GLY A 465 10.17 7.72 -18.52
N ILE A 466 9.65 6.57 -19.00
CA ILE A 466 9.23 5.45 -18.16
C ILE A 466 10.16 4.27 -18.45
N SER A 467 11.13 4.03 -17.58
CA SER A 467 12.03 2.86 -17.62
C SER A 467 12.26 2.30 -16.21
N SER A 468 12.68 1.05 -16.12
CA SER A 468 13.06 0.42 -14.84
C SER A 468 14.23 1.13 -14.15
N ASN A 469 15.03 1.89 -14.90
CA ASN A 469 16.12 2.71 -14.36
C ASN A 469 15.67 4.05 -13.76
N ASP A 470 14.41 4.45 -13.97
CA ASP A 470 13.87 5.71 -13.47
C ASP A 470 13.23 5.58 -12.09
N ILE A 471 13.41 4.42 -11.42
CA ILE A 471 12.87 4.19 -10.09
C ILE A 471 13.62 5.05 -9.06
N LEU A 472 12.89 5.96 -8.43
CA LEU A 472 13.34 6.73 -7.28
C LEU A 472 13.23 5.91 -6.00
N LYS A 473 12.07 5.27 -5.80
CA LYS A 473 11.83 4.41 -4.64
C LYS A 473 10.87 3.26 -4.89
N ALA A 474 11.03 2.17 -4.14
CA ALA A 474 10.06 1.09 -4.04
C ALA A 474 9.71 0.84 -2.57
N MET A 475 8.42 0.64 -2.29
CA MET A 475 7.90 0.40 -0.94
C MET A 475 7.03 -0.85 -0.92
N PRO A 476 7.24 -1.76 0.03
CA PRO A 476 6.40 -2.94 0.15
C PRO A 476 4.96 -2.59 0.57
N ILE A 477 3.97 -3.14 -0.15
CA ILE A 477 2.54 -3.12 0.20
C ILE A 477 1.96 -4.53 0.27
N LYS A 478 0.78 -4.67 0.89
CA LYS A 478 0.06 -5.94 0.92
C LYS A 478 -0.74 -6.09 -0.37
N HIS A 479 -1.07 -7.33 -0.72
CA HIS A 479 -1.88 -7.60 -1.89
C HIS A 479 -3.28 -6.94 -1.80
N SER A 480 -3.87 -6.91 -0.60
CA SER A 480 -5.17 -6.28 -0.34
C SER A 480 -5.15 -4.75 -0.30
N ASP A 481 -4.00 -4.11 -0.52
CA ASP A 481 -3.89 -2.66 -0.40
C ASP A 481 -4.50 -1.96 -1.61
N THR A 482 -5.23 -0.88 -1.39
CA THR A 482 -5.84 -0.08 -2.47
C THR A 482 -5.69 1.40 -2.19
N ILE A 483 -5.45 2.21 -3.23
CA ILE A 483 -5.39 3.67 -3.13
C ILE A 483 -6.80 4.24 -2.89
N VAL A 484 -6.96 5.07 -1.85
CA VAL A 484 -8.22 5.74 -1.48
C VAL A 484 -8.10 7.26 -1.37
N MET A 485 -6.90 7.82 -1.49
CA MET A 485 -6.68 9.28 -1.46
C MET A 485 -5.48 9.66 -2.32
N THR A 486 -5.60 10.74 -3.09
CA THR A 486 -4.51 11.31 -3.90
C THR A 486 -4.59 12.83 -3.85
N GLU A 487 -3.74 13.45 -3.03
CA GLU A 487 -3.70 14.90 -2.87
C GLU A 487 -2.33 15.44 -3.21
N TRP A 488 -2.29 16.53 -3.99
CA TRP A 488 -1.06 17.12 -4.52
C TRP A 488 -0.83 18.53 -3.98
N ALA A 489 0.42 18.81 -3.62
CA ALA A 489 0.92 20.16 -3.44
C ALA A 489 2.11 20.40 -4.38
N THR A 490 2.22 21.63 -4.87
CA THR A 490 3.32 22.10 -5.70
C THR A 490 4.03 23.29 -5.04
N ASP A 491 5.31 23.47 -5.39
CA ASP A 491 6.14 24.61 -5.03
C ASP A 491 6.12 24.93 -3.53
N SER A 492 5.73 26.15 -3.16
CA SER A 492 5.75 26.66 -1.80
C SER A 492 4.94 25.83 -0.80
N MET A 493 3.93 25.07 -1.26
CA MET A 493 3.11 24.23 -0.38
C MET A 493 3.82 22.92 0.00
N VAL A 494 4.81 22.49 -0.76
CA VAL A 494 5.56 21.24 -0.51
C VAL A 494 6.26 21.27 0.84
N ASP A 495 7.01 22.33 1.12
CA ASP A 495 7.74 22.48 2.39
C ASP A 495 6.77 22.59 3.57
N VAL A 496 5.62 23.23 3.37
CA VAL A 496 4.56 23.35 4.39
C VAL A 496 3.99 21.98 4.70
N TRP A 497 3.62 21.21 3.67
CA TRP A 497 3.09 19.85 3.82
C TRP A 497 4.11 18.93 4.49
N GLU A 498 5.36 18.95 4.03
CA GLU A 498 6.43 18.13 4.61
C GLU A 498 6.66 18.45 6.09
N LYS A 499 6.69 19.74 6.44
CA LYS A 499 6.88 20.20 7.82
C LYS A 499 5.71 19.80 8.72
N GLU A 500 4.47 20.01 8.29
CA GLU A 500 3.29 19.69 9.09
C GLU A 500 3.10 18.18 9.24
N PHE A 501 3.30 17.42 8.16
CA PHE A 501 3.22 15.96 8.20
C PHE A 501 4.24 15.34 9.16
N LYS A 502 5.46 15.90 9.24
CA LYS A 502 6.51 15.42 10.16
C LYS A 502 6.18 15.58 11.65
N LYS A 503 5.17 16.37 12.02
CA LYS A 503 4.69 16.50 13.41
C LYS A 503 3.89 15.29 13.87
N ASN A 504 3.33 14.52 12.94
CA ASN A 504 2.58 13.31 13.27
C ASN A 504 3.50 12.21 13.83
N LYS A 505 2.88 11.23 14.50
CA LYS A 505 3.55 9.97 14.85
C LYS A 505 3.90 9.23 13.55
N ARG A 506 5.13 9.39 13.09
CA ARG A 506 5.63 8.68 11.91
C ARG A 506 5.74 7.19 12.22
N ILE A 507 5.16 6.38 11.34
CA ILE A 507 5.42 4.96 11.30
C ILE A 507 6.74 4.78 10.55
N PRO A 508 7.68 3.99 11.09
CA PRO A 508 8.83 3.58 10.30
C PRO A 508 8.33 2.91 9.03
N ILE A 509 8.66 3.48 7.89
CA ILE A 509 8.52 2.74 6.64
C ILE A 509 9.64 1.72 6.68
N ASP A 510 9.33 0.45 6.47
CA ASP A 510 10.33 -0.53 6.07
C ASP A 510 10.79 -0.19 4.66
N PHE A 511 11.57 0.87 4.54
CA PHE A 511 12.74 0.83 3.70
C PHE A 511 13.72 -0.05 4.44
N SER A 512 14.29 -1.04 3.79
CA SER A 512 15.64 -1.55 4.08
C SER A 512 16.41 -0.82 5.21
N ARG A 513 16.07 -1.05 6.49
CA ARG A 513 16.76 -0.39 7.63
C ARG A 513 18.24 -0.76 7.72
N LYS A 514 19.15 0.18 7.49
CA LYS A 514 20.61 0.01 7.55
C LYS A 514 21.12 -0.99 8.58
#